data_AF-A0A286FIR9-F1
#
_entry.id   AF-A0A286FIR9-F1
#
_cell.length_a   1.000
_cell.length_b   1.000
_cell.length_c   1.000
_cell.angle_alpha   90.00
_cell.angle_beta   90.00
_cell.angle_gamma   90.00
#
_symmetry.space_group_name_H-M   'P 1'
#
loop_
_entity.id
_entity.type
_entity.pdbx_description
1 polymer ?
#
loop_
_entity_poly.entity_id
_entity_poly.type
_entity_poly.pdbx_seq_one_letter_code
_entity_poly.pdbx_strand_id
1 'polypeptide(L)'
;MFYRPFVLGCLLLFVALSGNTEDRSIVYNNAVTMDGHPINYDALPMYSRGVLAFVSGDPRSPKHKPMLFQVTLRRSGKAVQQWSGKKEEGIYSIQLDEIWPLVQLGDELVVEPVYTAGETHKPGKRVFKLGIINLFTWNKC
;
A
#
# COMPACT_ATOMS: atom_id res chain seq x y z
N MET A 1 -62.57 38.65 -8.00
CA MET A 1 -62.67 37.29 -7.42
C MET A 1 -61.29 36.63 -7.56
N PHE A 2 -60.61 36.47 -6.42
CA PHE A 2 -59.49 35.57 -6.08
C PHE A 2 -58.22 35.44 -6.96
N TYR A 3 -57.09 35.72 -6.30
CA TYR A 3 -55.69 35.40 -6.60
C TYR A 3 -55.44 33.92 -6.93
N ARG A 4 -54.51 33.64 -7.85
CA ARG A 4 -53.62 32.45 -7.80
C ARG A 4 -52.20 32.79 -8.28
N PRO A 5 -51.17 32.68 -7.43
CA PRO A 5 -49.77 32.74 -7.82
C PRO A 5 -49.25 31.33 -8.17
N PHE A 6 -48.40 31.22 -9.19
CA PHE A 6 -47.62 30.01 -9.49
C PHE A 6 -46.19 30.50 -9.82
N VAL A 7 -45.35 30.72 -8.81
CA VAL A 7 -44.39 29.75 -8.23
C VAL A 7 -43.34 29.29 -9.26
N LEU A 8 -42.13 29.79 -9.01
CA LEU A 8 -40.82 29.16 -9.22
C LEU A 8 -40.54 28.48 -10.57
N GLY A 9 -39.81 29.20 -11.42
CA GLY A 9 -38.88 28.61 -12.39
C GLY A 9 -37.45 28.86 -11.94
N CYS A 10 -36.99 28.19 -10.88
CA CYS A 10 -35.59 28.23 -10.45
C CYS A 10 -34.76 27.43 -11.46
N LEU A 11 -34.26 28.10 -12.50
CA LEU A 11 -33.37 27.53 -13.51
C LEU A 11 -31.98 27.31 -12.89
N LEU A 12 -31.85 26.25 -12.09
CA LEU A 12 -30.54 25.78 -11.64
C LEU A 12 -29.86 25.12 -12.84
N LEU A 13 -29.01 25.89 -13.52
CA LEU A 13 -28.01 25.37 -14.43
C LEU A 13 -27.04 24.51 -13.60
N PHE A 14 -27.31 23.21 -13.54
CA PHE A 14 -26.33 22.22 -13.10
C PHE A 14 -25.16 22.26 -14.08
N VAL A 15 -24.12 23.00 -13.72
CA VAL A 15 -22.81 22.88 -14.35
C VAL A 15 -22.34 21.46 -14.02
N ALA A 16 -22.46 20.57 -15.00
CA ALA A 16 -21.84 19.26 -14.93
C ALA A 16 -20.32 19.48 -14.89
N LEU A 17 -19.75 19.48 -13.69
CA LEU A 17 -18.33 19.21 -13.52
C LEU A 17 -18.13 17.77 -14.00
N SER A 18 -17.70 17.61 -15.26
CA SER A 18 -17.05 16.40 -15.72
C SER A 18 -15.78 16.22 -14.89
N GLY A 19 -15.91 15.50 -13.77
CA GLY A 19 -14.77 14.98 -13.05
C GLY A 19 -13.99 14.08 -13.99
N ASN A 20 -12.79 14.51 -14.37
CA ASN A 20 -11.79 13.64 -14.96
C ASN A 20 -11.43 12.58 -13.91
N THR A 21 -12.15 11.45 -13.90
CA THR A 21 -11.61 10.22 -13.34
C THR A 21 -10.50 9.78 -14.28
N GLU A 22 -9.27 10.23 -14.00
CA GLU A 22 -8.08 9.54 -14.45
C GLU A 22 -8.16 8.11 -13.89
N ASP A 23 -8.73 7.20 -14.68
CA ASP A 23 -8.60 5.77 -14.47
C ASP A 23 -7.16 5.39 -14.79
N ARG A 24 -6.26 5.64 -13.84
CA ARG A 24 -4.96 5.00 -13.81
C ARG A 24 -5.21 3.56 -13.41
N SER A 25 -5.55 2.72 -14.38
CA SER A 25 -5.46 1.27 -14.24
C SER A 25 -3.98 0.90 -14.09
N ILE A 26 -3.41 1.15 -12.91
CA ILE A 26 -2.15 0.56 -12.50
C ILE A 26 -2.45 -0.93 -12.50
N VAL A 27 -1.93 -1.64 -13.50
CA VAL A 27 -2.01 -3.10 -13.56
C VAL A 27 -1.23 -3.61 -12.34
N TYR A 28 -1.92 -3.82 -11.23
CA TYR A 28 -1.35 -4.41 -10.02
C TYR A 28 -0.99 -5.85 -10.35
N ASN A 29 0.26 -6.06 -10.76
CA ASN A 29 0.79 -7.41 -10.92
C ASN A 29 0.91 -8.08 -9.54
N ASN A 30 1.43 -7.32 -8.57
CA ASN A 30 1.63 -7.68 -7.17
C ASN A 30 1.54 -6.40 -6.32
N ALA A 31 0.90 -6.47 -5.15
CA ALA A 31 0.73 -5.34 -4.26
C ALA A 31 1.06 -5.71 -2.81
N VAL A 32 1.74 -4.80 -2.11
CA VAL A 32 1.82 -4.83 -0.64
C VAL A 32 0.62 -4.08 -0.10
N THR A 33 -0.07 -4.69 0.84
CA THR A 33 -1.27 -4.12 1.47
C THR A 33 -1.04 -3.95 2.96
N MET A 34 -1.63 -2.90 3.54
CA MET A 34 -1.78 -2.73 4.98
C MET A 34 -3.27 -2.74 5.29
N ASP A 35 -3.70 -3.65 6.16
CA ASP A 35 -5.12 -3.83 6.51
C ASP A 35 -6.02 -3.98 5.27
N GLY A 36 -5.53 -4.72 4.26
CA GLY A 36 -6.24 -4.94 2.98
C GLY A 36 -6.18 -3.77 1.99
N HIS A 37 -5.58 -2.64 2.35
CA HIS A 37 -5.47 -1.48 1.46
C HIS A 37 -4.10 -1.43 0.78
N PRO A 38 -4.01 -1.20 -0.54
CA PRO A 38 -2.73 -1.09 -1.24
C PRO A 38 -1.89 0.06 -0.72
N ILE A 39 -0.64 -0.23 -0.41
CA ILE A 39 0.36 0.79 -0.07
C ILE A 39 1.07 1.21 -1.36
N ASN A 40 0.96 2.49 -1.71
CA ASN A 40 1.57 3.07 -2.91
C ASN A 40 2.67 4.10 -2.60
N TYR A 41 3.15 4.16 -1.36
CA TYR A 41 4.17 5.10 -0.91
C TYR A 41 5.46 4.38 -0.48
N ASP A 42 6.59 5.05 -0.63
CA ASP A 42 7.93 4.49 -0.36
C ASP A 42 8.39 4.67 1.10
N ALA A 43 7.57 5.30 1.94
CA ALA A 43 7.90 5.58 3.34
C ALA A 43 6.79 5.09 4.28
N LEU A 44 7.14 4.26 5.26
CA LEU A 44 6.20 3.82 6.29
C LEU A 44 6.46 4.61 7.58
N PRO A 45 5.46 5.35 8.10
CA PRO A 45 5.58 6.03 9.38
C PRO A 45 5.75 5.01 10.50
N MET A 46 6.72 5.21 11.41
CA MET A 46 6.98 4.27 12.52
C MET A 46 5.82 4.14 13.52
N TYR A 47 4.81 5.00 13.44
CA TYR A 47 3.59 4.93 14.24
C TYR A 47 2.43 4.23 13.51
N SER A 48 2.60 3.83 12.24
CA SER A 48 1.55 3.16 11.50
C SER A 48 1.30 1.79 12.10
N ARG A 49 0.05 1.48 12.45
CA ARG A 49 -0.34 0.15 12.91
C ARG A 49 -1.02 -0.58 11.78
N GLY A 50 -1.12 -1.90 11.92
CA GLY A 50 -1.85 -2.75 10.99
C GLY A 50 -1.09 -4.02 10.63
N VAL A 51 -1.71 -4.77 9.74
CA VAL A 51 -1.21 -6.04 9.22
C VAL A 51 -0.68 -5.82 7.81
N LEU A 52 0.62 -6.07 7.62
CA LEU A 52 1.20 -6.16 6.29
C LEU A 52 0.85 -7.51 5.67
N ALA A 53 0.45 -7.47 4.41
CA ALA A 53 0.25 -8.66 3.59
C ALA A 53 0.73 -8.38 2.15
N PHE A 54 0.98 -9.46 1.42
CA PHE A 54 1.38 -9.40 0.02
C PHE A 54 0.35 -10.16 -0.83
N VAL A 55 -0.12 -9.53 -1.90
CA VAL A 55 -1.14 -10.12 -2.77
C VAL A 55 -0.72 -10.04 -4.24
N SER A 56 -1.14 -11.05 -5.01
CA SER A 56 -1.03 -11.04 -6.47
C SER A 56 -2.35 -10.60 -7.10
N GLY A 57 -2.25 -9.78 -8.15
CA GLY A 57 -3.40 -9.12 -8.78
C GLY A 57 -3.81 -7.82 -8.10
N ASP A 58 -4.97 -7.29 -8.50
CA ASP A 58 -5.54 -6.07 -7.94
C ASP A 58 -6.09 -6.32 -6.53
N PRO A 59 -5.54 -5.70 -5.48
CA PRO A 59 -6.01 -5.87 -4.11
C PRO A 59 -7.47 -5.46 -3.89
N ARG A 60 -8.02 -4.59 -4.76
CA ARG A 60 -9.43 -4.17 -4.70
C ARG A 60 -10.38 -5.14 -5.41
N SER A 61 -9.82 -6.05 -6.21
CA SER A 61 -10.60 -7.07 -6.91
C SER A 61 -10.81 -8.28 -6.00
N PRO A 62 -11.98 -8.94 -6.01
CA PRO A 62 -12.18 -10.21 -5.29
C PRO A 62 -11.34 -11.37 -5.86
N LYS A 63 -10.65 -11.15 -6.99
CA LYS A 63 -9.78 -12.15 -7.64
C LYS A 63 -8.33 -12.11 -7.16
N HIS A 64 -7.97 -11.22 -6.22
CA HIS A 64 -6.62 -11.22 -5.67
C HIS A 64 -6.33 -12.52 -4.93
N LYS A 65 -5.06 -12.90 -4.92
CA LYS A 65 -4.59 -14.10 -4.21
C LYS A 65 -3.56 -13.69 -3.17
N PRO A 66 -3.67 -14.16 -1.92
CA PRO A 66 -2.60 -13.98 -0.94
C PRO A 66 -1.34 -14.69 -1.42
N MET A 67 -0.20 -14.07 -1.18
CA MET A 67 1.10 -14.56 -1.61
C MET A 67 2.05 -14.62 -0.42
N LEU A 68 2.89 -15.65 -0.39
CA LEU A 68 3.97 -15.71 0.59
C LEU A 68 4.97 -14.59 0.32
N PHE A 69 5.46 -13.98 1.40
CA PHE A 69 6.50 -12.97 1.34
C PHE A 69 7.44 -13.10 2.52
N GLN A 70 8.58 -12.45 2.41
CA GLN A 70 9.56 -12.28 3.49
C GLN A 70 9.67 -10.80 3.81
N VAL A 71 9.89 -10.52 5.09
CA VAL A 71 10.17 -9.17 5.57
C VAL A 71 11.58 -9.12 6.13
N THR A 72 12.34 -8.11 5.75
CA THR A 72 13.70 -7.89 6.23
C THR A 72 13.86 -6.46 6.67
N LEU A 73 14.22 -6.26 7.94
CA LEU A 73 14.66 -4.97 8.44
C LEU A 73 16.12 -4.80 8.07
N ARG A 74 16.46 -3.70 7.38
CA ARG A 74 17.82 -3.34 7.00
C ARG A 74 18.23 -2.04 7.67
N ARG A 75 19.46 -2.02 8.19
CA ARG A 75 20.12 -0.83 8.74
C ARG A 75 21.41 -0.59 7.99
N SER A 76 21.54 0.59 7.40
CA SER A 76 22.72 0.96 6.59
C SER A 76 23.06 -0.12 5.54
N GLY A 77 22.03 -0.66 4.88
CA GLY A 77 22.15 -1.71 3.85
C GLY A 77 22.37 -3.14 4.36
N LYS A 78 22.55 -3.37 5.67
CA LYS A 78 22.73 -4.71 6.26
C LYS A 78 21.42 -5.22 6.85
N ALA A 79 21.11 -6.50 6.66
CA ALA A 79 19.96 -7.13 7.31
C ALA A 79 20.20 -7.22 8.82
N VAL A 80 19.27 -6.68 9.60
CA VAL A 80 19.27 -6.68 11.07
C VAL A 80 18.38 -7.81 11.59
N GLN A 81 17.19 -7.93 11.00
CA GLN A 81 16.20 -8.94 11.37
C GLN A 81 15.48 -9.40 10.10
N GLN A 82 15.18 -10.69 10.02
CA GLN A 82 14.37 -11.26 8.96
C GLN A 82 13.20 -12.02 9.58
N TRP A 83 12.00 -11.72 9.11
CA TRP A 83 10.78 -12.44 9.44
C TRP A 83 10.42 -13.32 8.26
N SER A 84 11.09 -14.47 8.23
CA SER A 84 10.86 -15.67 7.43
C SER A 84 12.06 -16.58 7.76
N GLY A 85 11.83 -17.76 8.33
CA GLY A 85 12.92 -18.59 8.90
C GLY A 85 13.90 -19.13 7.85
N LYS A 86 13.42 -19.29 6.61
CA LYS A 86 14.20 -19.74 5.45
C LYS A 86 13.74 -18.99 4.20
N LYS A 87 14.59 -18.99 3.16
CA LYS A 87 14.31 -18.36 1.85
C LYS A 87 13.07 -18.94 1.14
N GLU A 88 12.66 -20.14 1.53
CA GLU A 88 11.51 -20.89 1.02
C GLU A 88 10.31 -20.88 2.01
N GLU A 89 10.54 -20.48 3.26
CA GLU A 89 9.52 -20.39 4.30
C GLU A 89 9.10 -18.92 4.43
N GLY A 90 8.23 -18.47 3.53
CA GLY A 90 7.60 -17.14 3.62
C GLY A 90 6.48 -17.10 4.67
N ILE A 91 5.96 -15.90 4.90
CA ILE A 91 4.77 -15.64 5.73
C ILE A 91 3.66 -15.02 4.86
N TYR A 92 2.40 -15.21 5.26
CA TYR A 92 1.25 -14.59 4.58
C TYR A 92 0.85 -13.24 5.14
N SER A 93 1.27 -12.94 6.37
CA SER A 93 1.01 -11.66 7.01
C SER A 93 1.96 -11.45 8.18
N ILE A 94 2.16 -10.19 8.56
CA ILE A 94 2.89 -9.81 9.78
C ILE A 94 2.26 -8.55 10.38
N GLN A 95 2.16 -8.53 11.71
CA GLN A 95 1.75 -7.32 12.42
C GLN A 95 2.91 -6.35 12.51
N LEU A 96 2.65 -5.09 12.18
CA LEU A 96 3.65 -4.02 12.29
C LEU A 96 4.14 -3.82 13.72
N ASP A 97 3.30 -4.09 14.72
CA ASP A 97 3.65 -4.02 16.14
C ASP A 97 4.73 -5.04 16.55
N GLU A 98 4.93 -6.12 15.78
CA GLU A 98 6.04 -7.07 15.99
C GLU A 98 7.38 -6.53 15.43
N ILE A 99 7.30 -5.58 14.50
CA ILE A 99 8.46 -5.02 13.80
C ILE A 99 8.97 -3.77 14.54
N TRP A 100 8.06 -2.87 14.93
CA TRP A 100 8.38 -1.55 15.49
C TRP A 100 9.31 -1.53 16.70
N PRO A 101 9.24 -2.48 17.66
CA PRO A 101 10.16 -2.50 18.79
C PRO A 101 11.65 -2.62 18.38
N LEU A 102 11.93 -3.12 17.18
CA LEU A 102 13.30 -3.35 16.67
C LEU A 102 13.80 -2.24 15.74
N VAL A 103 12.89 -1.36 15.29
CA VAL A 103 13.17 -0.34 14.28
C VAL A 103 13.87 0.87 14.88
N GLN A 104 14.87 1.38 14.15
CA GLN A 104 15.49 2.66 14.40
C GLN A 104 15.24 3.62 13.24
N LEU A 105 15.37 4.92 13.52
CA LEU A 105 15.22 5.96 12.50
C LEU A 105 16.26 5.76 11.39
N GLY A 106 15.82 5.77 10.13
CA GLY A 106 16.68 5.55 8.97
C GLY A 106 16.85 4.08 8.57
N ASP A 107 16.21 3.16 9.29
CA ASP A 107 16.08 1.77 8.84
C ASP A 107 15.17 1.67 7.60
N GLU A 108 15.34 0.57 6.87
CA GLU A 108 14.53 0.21 5.71
C GLU A 108 13.81 -1.10 5.98
N LEU A 109 12.50 -1.15 5.70
CA LEU A 109 11.73 -2.38 5.69
C LEU A 109 11.63 -2.90 4.27
N VAL A 110 12.28 -4.02 4.00
CA VAL A 110 12.23 -4.68 2.71
C VAL A 110 11.19 -5.79 2.75
N VAL A 111 10.24 -5.74 1.82
CA VAL A 111 9.18 -6.73 1.66
C VAL A 111 9.35 -7.38 0.30
N GLU A 112 9.56 -8.69 0.27
CA GLU A 112 9.85 -9.43 -0.95
C GLU A 112 8.94 -10.64 -1.09
N PRO A 113 8.32 -10.88 -2.26
CA PRO A 113 7.56 -12.10 -2.49
C PRO A 113 8.47 -13.33 -2.49
N VAL A 114 7.96 -14.43 -1.94
CA VAL A 114 8.57 -15.75 -1.99
C VAL A 114 7.81 -16.57 -3.03
N TYR A 115 8.52 -17.09 -4.04
CA TYR A 115 7.93 -17.89 -5.10
C TYR A 115 8.15 -19.36 -4.82
N THR A 116 7.13 -20.16 -5.05
CA THR A 116 7.23 -21.62 -5.02
C THR A 116 7.54 -22.18 -6.41
N ALA A 117 8.03 -23.41 -6.48
CA ALA A 117 8.36 -24.07 -7.74
C ALA A 117 7.13 -24.14 -8.66
N GLY A 118 7.20 -23.50 -9.83
CA GLY A 118 6.12 -23.44 -10.82
C GLY A 118 5.43 -22.07 -10.94
N GLU A 119 5.74 -21.12 -10.06
CA GLU A 119 5.22 -19.75 -10.16
C GLU A 119 6.07 -18.87 -11.08
N THR A 120 5.42 -18.02 -11.88
CA THR A 120 6.12 -17.03 -12.70
C THR A 120 6.71 -15.96 -11.79
N HIS A 121 8.04 -15.82 -11.80
CA HIS A 121 8.74 -14.76 -11.08
C HIS A 121 8.32 -13.38 -11.61
N LYS A 122 7.47 -12.67 -10.86
CA LYS A 122 7.01 -11.32 -11.18
C LYS A 122 7.60 -10.32 -10.20
N PRO A 123 8.47 -9.37 -10.60
CA PRO A 123 9.12 -8.45 -9.67
C PRO A 123 8.08 -7.75 -8.77
N GLY A 124 8.29 -7.85 -7.46
CA GLY A 124 7.37 -7.32 -6.45
C GLY A 124 8.04 -6.81 -5.18
N LYS A 125 9.38 -6.77 -5.16
CA LYS A 125 10.16 -6.24 -4.03
C LYS A 125 9.76 -4.80 -3.76
N ARG A 126 9.41 -4.51 -2.50
CA ARG A 126 9.17 -3.17 -1.98
C ARG A 126 10.16 -2.84 -0.88
N VAL A 127 10.62 -1.61 -0.85
CA VAL A 127 11.51 -1.09 0.18
C VAL A 127 10.84 0.14 0.75
N PHE A 128 10.49 0.08 2.03
CA PHE A 128 9.89 1.19 2.75
C PHE A 128 10.95 1.84 3.65
N LYS A 129 11.15 3.14 3.49
CA LYS A 129 11.97 3.92 4.42
C LYS A 129 11.18 4.15 5.71
N LEU A 130 11.78 3.83 6.85
CA LEU A 130 11.13 3.97 8.15
C LEU A 130 11.48 5.32 8.78
N GLY A 131 10.47 6.12 9.09
CA GLY A 131 10.64 7.48 9.57
C GLY A 131 9.48 7.97 10.43
N ILE A 132 9.69 9.06 11.16
CA ILE A 132 8.70 9.56 12.13
C ILE A 132 7.54 10.29 11.44
N ILE A 133 7.74 10.94 10.29
CA ILE A 133 6.72 11.61 9.44
C ILE A 133 7.31 11.68 8.01
N ASN A 134 6.52 12.07 6.99
CA ASN A 134 6.89 12.50 5.63
C ASN A 134 8.07 13.51 5.49
N LEU A 135 8.96 13.64 6.48
CA LEU A 135 10.22 14.38 6.40
C LEU A 135 11.19 13.86 5.34
N PHE A 136 10.94 12.69 4.76
CA PHE A 136 11.70 12.16 3.61
C PHE A 136 11.17 12.62 2.24
N THR A 137 10.21 13.55 2.17
CA THR A 137 10.00 14.35 0.95
C THR A 137 10.88 15.60 1.01
N TRP A 138 12.20 15.44 0.91
CA TRP A 138 13.11 16.56 0.68
C TRP A 138 13.99 16.31 -0.54
N ASN A 139 13.68 17.10 -1.57
CA ASN A 139 14.47 17.58 -2.70
C ASN A 139 14.88 16.56 -3.78
N LYS A 140 13.99 16.42 -4.78
CA LYS A 140 14.47 16.51 -6.16
C LYS A 140 14.80 17.99 -6.40
N CYS A 141 16.09 18.34 -6.27
CA CYS A 141 16.64 19.46 -7.03
C CYS A 141 16.75 19.04 -8.50
#